data_AF-A0A9E1MMG1-F1
#
_entry.id   AF-A0A9E1MMG1-F1
#
_cell.length_a   1.000
_cell.length_b   1.000
_cell.length_c   1.000
_cell.angle_alpha   90.00
_cell.angle_beta   90.00
_cell.angle_gamma   90.00
#
_symmetry.space_group_name_H-M   'P 1'
#
loop_
_entity.id
_entity.type
_entity.pdbx_description
1 polymer ?
#
loop_
_entity_poly.entity_id
_entity_poly.type
_entity_poly.pdbx_seq_one_letter_code
_entity_poly.pdbx_strand_id
1 'polypeptide(L)'
;MPPRKPLPKEADGTVNIQSARKRMAGHRTNAEIEERIKTEVKTPAPVRVKVPGYLPDSMKSEFRLIAKKLIALHIFCDLDYDMLARYLISRAAWLNAQVRANRALSAGDIEESLAWGKLTKSYFGQCQSCAAALGLSITSRCRLVVPELPKDEADGDPMSKMLREGMERRQKA
;
A
#
# COMPACT_ATOMS: atom_id res chain seq x y z
N MET A 1 25.81 0.96 5.09
CA MET A 1 24.75 1.13 4.06
C MET A 1 24.81 2.56 3.56
N PRO A 2 24.89 2.82 2.24
CA PRO A 2 24.86 4.19 1.75
C PRO A 2 23.50 4.83 2.03
N PRO A 3 23.44 6.15 2.32
CA PRO A 3 22.20 6.85 2.56
C PRO A 3 21.31 6.78 1.31
N ARG A 4 20.06 6.36 1.49
CA ARG A 4 19.09 6.30 0.37
C ARG A 4 18.78 7.73 -0.09
N LYS A 5 19.11 8.06 -1.34
CA LYS A 5 18.79 9.36 -1.94
C LYS A 5 17.28 9.63 -1.84
N PRO A 6 16.86 10.85 -1.45
CA PRO A 6 15.44 11.22 -1.36
C PRO A 6 14.71 11.05 -2.70
N LEU A 7 13.39 10.87 -2.63
CA LEU A 7 12.55 10.70 -3.82
C LEU A 7 12.49 12.01 -4.63
N PRO A 8 12.59 11.96 -5.97
CA PRO A 8 12.36 13.13 -6.81
C PRO A 8 10.93 13.65 -6.59
N LYS A 9 10.80 14.97 -6.46
CA LYS A 9 9.51 15.66 -6.39
C LYS A 9 9.24 16.32 -7.74
N GLU A 10 7.99 16.27 -8.17
CA GLU A 10 7.45 17.06 -9.27
C GLU A 10 7.44 18.55 -8.89
N ALA A 11 7.24 19.43 -9.88
CA ALA A 11 7.21 20.89 -9.68
C ALA A 11 6.12 21.37 -8.70
N ASP A 12 5.06 20.57 -8.52
CA ASP A 12 3.96 20.80 -7.58
C ASP A 12 4.20 20.23 -6.18
N GLY A 13 5.41 19.67 -5.93
CA GLY A 13 5.79 19.07 -4.65
C GLY A 13 5.26 17.64 -4.44
N THR A 14 4.52 17.07 -5.39
CA THR A 14 4.10 15.67 -5.35
C THR A 14 5.28 14.75 -5.61
N VAL A 15 5.26 13.57 -5.00
CA VAL A 15 6.31 12.58 -5.19
C VAL A 15 6.18 11.99 -6.59
N ASN A 16 7.25 12.00 -7.40
CA ASN A 16 7.23 11.38 -8.73
C ASN A 16 7.05 9.86 -8.59
N ILE A 17 5.80 9.41 -8.74
CA ILE A 17 5.37 8.03 -8.49
C ILE A 17 6.02 7.06 -9.49
N GLN A 18 6.33 7.50 -10.71
CA GLN A 18 7.00 6.69 -11.73
C GLN A 18 8.44 6.32 -11.33
N SER A 19 9.20 7.30 -10.84
CA SER A 19 10.57 7.10 -10.38
C SER A 19 10.65 6.21 -9.13
N ALA A 20 9.66 6.31 -8.24
CA ALA A 20 9.53 5.46 -7.07
C ALA A 20 9.24 3.99 -7.46
N ARG A 21 8.40 3.76 -8.47
CA ARG A 21 8.09 2.42 -9.00
C ARG A 21 9.30 1.76 -9.65
N LYS A 22 10.07 2.49 -10.47
CA LYS A 22 11.29 1.95 -11.13
C LYS A 22 12.36 1.50 -10.12
N ARG A 23 12.45 2.16 -8.96
CA ARG A 23 13.35 1.76 -7.86
C ARG A 23 12.82 0.59 -7.01
N MET A 24 11.52 0.32 -7.06
CA MET A 24 10.87 -0.75 -6.30
C MET A 24 10.63 -2.02 -7.12
N ALA A 25 10.84 -1.97 -8.44
CA ALA A 25 10.72 -3.13 -9.32
C ALA A 25 11.77 -4.18 -8.94
N GLY A 26 11.31 -5.31 -8.39
CA GLY A 26 12.05 -6.56 -8.53
C GLY A 26 12.15 -6.93 -10.01
N HIS A 27 13.00 -7.89 -10.36
CA HIS A 27 13.29 -8.35 -11.73
C HIS A 27 12.09 -8.99 -12.46
N ARG A 28 10.93 -8.35 -12.48
CA ARG A 28 9.74 -8.82 -13.18
C ARG A 28 9.63 -8.06 -14.49
N THR A 29 9.51 -8.82 -15.57
CA THR A 29 9.25 -8.24 -16.89
C THR A 29 7.83 -7.69 -16.96
N ASN A 30 7.57 -6.72 -17.86
CA ASN A 30 6.21 -6.19 -18.05
C ASN A 30 5.22 -7.32 -18.44
N ALA A 31 5.68 -8.34 -19.17
CA ALA A 31 4.90 -9.51 -19.55
C ALA A 31 4.44 -10.34 -18.33
N GLU A 32 5.31 -10.57 -17.34
CA GLU A 32 4.95 -11.27 -16.10
C GLU A 32 3.91 -10.49 -15.27
N ILE A 33 3.97 -9.15 -15.32
CA ILE A 33 3.01 -8.29 -14.63
C ILE A 33 1.63 -8.41 -15.31
N GLU A 34 1.59 -8.35 -16.64
CA GLU A 34 0.35 -8.52 -17.41
C GLU A 34 -0.26 -9.91 -17.26
N GLU A 35 0.57 -10.96 -17.26
CA GLU A 35 0.11 -12.33 -17.03
C GLU A 35 -0.52 -12.47 -15.64
N ARG A 36 0.10 -11.89 -14.61
CA ARG A 36 -0.45 -11.85 -13.25
C ARG A 36 -1.79 -11.10 -13.20
N ILE A 37 -1.91 -9.95 -13.86
CA ILE A 37 -3.17 -9.20 -13.91
C ILE A 37 -4.27 -10.02 -14.61
N LYS A 38 -3.94 -10.78 -15.65
CA LYS A 38 -4.89 -11.65 -16.37
C LYS A 38 -5.32 -12.87 -15.56
N THR A 39 -4.43 -13.41 -14.73
CA THR A 39 -4.71 -14.58 -13.88
C THR A 39 -5.27 -14.22 -12.50
N GLU A 40 -5.23 -12.95 -12.11
CA GLU A 40 -5.73 -12.50 -10.81
C GLU A 40 -7.24 -12.66 -10.69
N VAL A 41 -7.66 -13.36 -9.64
CA VAL A 41 -9.08 -13.55 -9.31
C VAL A 41 -9.63 -12.21 -8.81
N LYS A 42 -10.47 -11.58 -9.63
CA LYS A 42 -11.16 -10.34 -9.25
C LYS A 42 -12.34 -10.67 -8.35
N THR A 43 -12.23 -10.35 -7.07
CA THR A 43 -13.35 -10.44 -6.13
C THR A 43 -14.29 -9.25 -6.36
N PRO A 44 -15.62 -9.45 -6.44
CA PRO A 44 -16.56 -8.35 -6.57
C PRO A 44 -16.50 -7.43 -5.34
N ALA A 45 -16.72 -6.14 -5.57
CA ALA A 45 -16.83 -5.17 -4.49
C ALA A 45 -18.03 -5.55 -3.59
N PRO A 46 -17.86 -5.50 -2.25
CA PRO A 46 -18.94 -5.86 -1.35
C PRO A 46 -20.06 -4.82 -1.40
N VAL A 47 -21.31 -5.29 -1.60
CA VAL A 47 -22.51 -4.43 -1.64
C VAL A 47 -22.72 -3.67 -0.32
N ARG A 48 -22.37 -4.30 0.80
CA ARG A 48 -22.49 -3.71 2.14
C ARG A 48 -21.31 -4.13 3.01
N VAL A 49 -20.65 -3.15 3.63
CA VAL A 49 -19.59 -3.39 4.60
C VAL A 49 -20.17 -4.02 5.87
N LYS A 50 -19.81 -5.28 6.15
CA LYS A 50 -20.13 -5.96 7.40
C LYS A 50 -18.98 -5.75 8.39
N VAL A 51 -19.29 -5.28 9.59
CA VAL A 51 -18.27 -5.06 10.61
C VAL A 51 -18.18 -6.31 11.48
N PRO A 52 -16.97 -6.84 11.77
CA PRO A 52 -16.83 -8.00 12.64
C PRO A 52 -17.43 -7.76 14.04
N GLY A 53 -18.14 -8.75 14.57
CA GLY A 53 -18.90 -8.62 15.82
C GLY A 53 -18.06 -8.35 17.06
N TYR A 54 -16.79 -8.77 17.05
CA TYR A 54 -15.84 -8.54 18.14
C TYR A 54 -15.27 -7.11 18.15
N LEU A 55 -15.51 -6.31 17.10
CA LEU A 55 -14.99 -4.95 17.04
C LEU A 55 -15.86 -4.04 17.94
N PRO A 56 -15.25 -3.30 18.90
CA PRO A 56 -15.99 -2.38 19.76
C PRO A 56 -16.77 -1.32 18.97
N ASP A 57 -17.92 -0.88 19.50
CA ASP A 57 -18.81 0.09 18.84
C ASP A 57 -18.10 1.39 18.48
N SER A 58 -17.16 1.84 19.32
CA SER A 58 -16.35 3.03 19.10
C SER A 58 -15.50 2.98 17.82
N MET A 59 -15.15 1.79 17.32
CA MET A 59 -14.32 1.60 16.13
C MET A 59 -15.14 1.32 14.87
N LYS A 60 -16.45 1.02 14.98
CA LYS A 60 -17.28 0.61 13.83
C LYS A 60 -17.46 1.72 12.80
N SER A 61 -17.53 2.97 13.22
CA SER A 61 -17.64 4.13 12.32
C SER A 61 -16.38 4.27 11.45
N GLU A 62 -15.21 4.20 12.09
CA GLU A 62 -13.93 4.30 11.41
C GLU A 62 -13.67 3.12 10.49
N PHE A 63 -14.00 1.90 10.92
CA PHE A 63 -13.93 0.70 10.08
C PHE A 63 -14.68 0.91 8.76
N ARG A 64 -15.92 1.39 8.82
CA ARG A 64 -16.72 1.64 7.62
C ARG A 64 -16.13 2.75 6.76
N LEU A 65 -15.56 3.79 7.36
CA LEU A 65 -14.92 4.88 6.62
C LEU A 65 -13.70 4.39 5.83
N ILE A 66 -12.82 3.62 6.46
CA ILE A 66 -11.64 3.07 5.80
C ILE A 66 -12.05 2.05 4.74
N ALA A 67 -12.96 1.14 5.06
CA ALA A 67 -13.47 0.16 4.11
C ALA A 67 -14.05 0.82 2.85
N LYS A 68 -14.86 1.89 3.00
CA LYS A 68 -15.39 2.66 1.85
C LYS A 68 -14.28 3.21 0.96
N LYS A 69 -13.21 3.76 1.54
CA LYS A 69 -12.07 4.29 0.78
C LYS A 69 -11.33 3.17 0.04
N LEU A 70 -11.14 2.01 0.67
CA LEU A 70 -10.45 0.89 0.06
C LEU A 70 -11.28 0.21 -1.04
N ILE A 71 -12.61 0.12 -0.88
CA ILE A 71 -13.54 -0.37 -1.90
C ILE A 71 -13.53 0.55 -3.13
N ALA A 72 -13.50 1.86 -2.92
CA ALA A 72 -13.38 2.83 -4.02
C ALA A 72 -12.07 2.71 -4.80
N LEU A 73 -11.03 2.10 -4.20
CA LEU A 73 -9.76 1.78 -4.84
C LEU A 73 -9.74 0.37 -5.45
N HIS A 74 -10.84 -0.38 -5.37
CA HIS A 74 -10.97 -1.77 -5.86
C HIS A 74 -9.94 -2.77 -5.28
N ILE A 75 -9.45 -2.52 -4.06
CA ILE A 75 -8.45 -3.36 -3.37
C ILE A 75 -8.95 -3.94 -2.04
N PHE A 76 -10.28 -4.05 -1.87
CA PHE A 76 -10.87 -4.51 -0.61
C PHE A 76 -12.18 -5.26 -0.83
N CYS A 77 -12.23 -6.46 -0.25
CA CYS A 77 -13.38 -7.34 -0.30
C CYS A 77 -13.78 -7.83 1.10
N ASP A 78 -14.75 -8.71 1.17
CA ASP A 78 -15.24 -9.33 2.40
C ASP A 78 -14.19 -10.14 3.16
N LEU A 79 -13.25 -10.77 2.45
CA LEU A 79 -12.11 -11.49 3.04
C LEU A 79 -11.19 -10.57 3.86
N ASP A 80 -11.14 -9.28 3.54
CA ASP A 80 -10.21 -8.33 4.16
C ASP A 80 -10.74 -7.71 5.46
N TYR A 81 -11.98 -8.02 5.85
CA TYR A 81 -12.64 -7.41 7.01
C TYR A 81 -11.90 -7.66 8.31
N ASP A 82 -11.44 -8.89 8.54
CA ASP A 82 -10.65 -9.24 9.73
C ASP A 82 -9.31 -8.52 9.75
N MET A 83 -8.67 -8.34 8.58
CA MET A 83 -7.40 -7.62 8.49
C MET A 83 -7.57 -6.15 8.88
N LEU A 84 -8.65 -5.50 8.42
CA LEU A 84 -8.94 -4.12 8.78
C LEU A 84 -9.32 -3.98 10.26
N ALA A 85 -10.05 -4.95 10.82
CA ALA A 85 -10.37 -4.94 12.25
C ALA A 85 -9.11 -5.10 13.12
N ARG A 86 -8.21 -6.02 12.76
CA ARG A 86 -6.90 -6.20 13.42
C ARG A 86 -6.04 -4.95 13.34
N TYR A 87 -6.04 -4.24 12.20
CA TYR A 87 -5.38 -2.95 12.08
C TYR A 87 -5.89 -1.93 13.11
N LEU A 88 -7.21 -1.77 13.24
CA LEU A 88 -7.80 -0.81 14.19
C LEU A 88 -7.47 -1.16 15.65
N ILE A 89 -7.59 -2.44 16.00
CA ILE A 89 -7.31 -2.95 17.35
C ILE A 89 -5.83 -2.75 17.70
N SER A 90 -4.92 -3.16 16.82
CA SER A 90 -3.48 -3.02 17.05
C SER A 90 -3.04 -1.55 17.13
N ARG A 91 -3.64 -0.66 16.33
CA ARG A 91 -3.39 0.78 16.42
C ARG A 91 -3.88 1.36 17.74
N ALA A 92 -5.06 0.99 18.21
CA ALA A 92 -5.57 1.42 19.51
C ALA A 92 -4.68 0.91 20.67
N ALA A 93 -4.27 -0.36 20.61
CA ALA A 93 -3.35 -0.95 21.59
C ALA A 93 -1.98 -0.24 21.60
N TRP A 94 -1.45 0.11 20.43
CA TRP A 94 -0.21 0.88 20.29
C TRP A 94 -0.31 2.25 20.95
N LEU A 95 -1.36 3.03 20.65
CA LEU A 95 -1.56 4.36 21.24
C LEU A 95 -1.68 4.28 22.78
N ASN A 96 -2.43 3.30 23.29
CA ASN A 96 -2.56 3.09 24.73
C ASN A 96 -1.23 2.70 25.38
N ALA A 97 -0.46 1.80 24.77
CA ALA A 97 0.85 1.40 25.27
C ALA A 97 1.85 2.57 25.27
N GLN A 98 1.81 3.42 24.25
CA GLN A 98 2.65 4.61 24.15
C GLN A 98 2.33 5.61 25.27
N VAL A 99 1.04 5.86 25.56
CA VAL A 99 0.62 6.74 26.65
C VAL A 99 1.13 6.22 28.01
N ARG A 100 1.07 4.90 28.23
CA ARG A 100 1.58 4.28 29.45
C ARG A 100 3.11 4.38 29.57
N ALA A 101 3.84 4.11 28.49
CA ALA A 101 5.29 4.28 28.44
C ALA A 101 5.71 5.72 28.77
N ASN A 102 5.02 6.70 28.16
CA ASN A 102 5.30 8.12 28.40
C ASN A 102 4.99 8.53 29.85
N ARG A 103 3.88 8.04 30.42
CA ARG A 103 3.54 8.31 31.82
C ARG A 103 4.59 7.74 32.77
N ALA A 104 5.01 6.50 32.58
CA ALA A 104 6.06 5.87 33.40
C ALA A 104 7.38 6.65 33.30
N LEU A 105 7.76 7.07 32.08
CA LEU A 105 8.94 7.90 31.87
C LEU A 105 8.85 9.25 32.62
N SER A 106 7.70 9.93 32.56
CA SER A 106 7.48 11.17 33.30
C SER A 106 7.48 10.99 34.82
N ALA A 107 7.11 9.81 35.31
CA ALA A 107 7.18 9.46 36.73
C ALA A 107 8.59 9.04 37.19
N GLY A 108 9.56 8.93 36.28
CA GLY A 108 10.92 8.46 36.58
C GLY A 108 11.04 6.93 36.66
N ASP A 109 9.97 6.18 36.38
CA ASP A 109 10.01 4.72 36.33
C ASP A 109 10.51 4.25 34.95
N ILE A 110 11.82 4.08 34.87
CA ILE A 110 12.50 3.67 33.64
C ILE A 110 12.17 2.21 33.29
N GLU A 111 12.05 1.32 34.28
CA GLU A 111 11.81 -0.10 34.04
C GLU A 111 10.40 -0.32 33.45
N GLU A 112 9.39 0.29 34.06
CA GLU A 112 8.01 0.22 33.55
C GLU A 112 7.91 0.89 32.16
N SER A 113 8.57 2.02 31.96
CA SER A 113 8.64 2.69 30.65
C SER A 113 9.22 1.77 29.57
N LEU A 114 10.32 1.07 29.87
CA LEU A 114 10.92 0.10 28.95
C LEU A 114 10.01 -1.10 28.69
N ALA A 115 9.29 -1.59 29.70
CA ALA A 115 8.33 -2.68 29.54
C ALA A 115 7.19 -2.29 28.59
N TRP A 116 6.56 -1.12 28.79
CA TRP A 116 5.55 -0.58 27.87
C TRP A 116 6.14 -0.26 26.50
N GLY A 117 7.40 0.16 26.42
CA GLY A 117 8.13 0.36 25.17
C GLY A 117 8.24 -0.91 24.32
N LYS A 118 8.48 -2.07 24.94
CA LYS A 118 8.49 -3.36 24.23
C LYS A 118 7.12 -3.70 23.63
N LEU A 119 6.04 -3.52 24.40
CA LEU A 119 4.67 -3.74 23.93
C LEU A 119 4.28 -2.78 22.81
N THR A 120 4.65 -1.50 22.96
CA THR A 120 4.46 -0.45 21.97
C THR A 120 5.08 -0.85 20.63
N LYS A 121 6.33 -1.32 20.64
CA LYS A 121 7.04 -1.81 19.44
C LYS A 121 6.30 -2.98 18.79
N SER A 122 5.82 -3.93 19.59
CA SER A 122 5.07 -5.10 19.09
C SER A 122 3.76 -4.69 18.41
N TYR A 123 2.93 -3.88 19.08
CA TYR A 123 1.67 -3.41 18.51
C TYR A 123 1.87 -2.52 17.28
N PHE A 124 2.91 -1.67 17.28
CA PHE A 124 3.29 -0.91 16.10
C PHE A 124 3.64 -1.82 14.92
N GLY A 125 4.41 -2.89 15.15
CA GLY A 125 4.74 -3.88 14.12
C GLY A 125 3.52 -4.63 13.56
N GLN A 126 2.56 -4.99 14.42
CA GLN A 126 1.29 -5.59 13.99
C GLN A 126 0.46 -4.61 13.15
N CYS A 127 0.34 -3.36 13.62
CA CYS A 127 -0.35 -2.29 12.92
C CYS A 127 0.28 -2.02 11.54
N GLN A 128 1.62 -1.94 11.47
CA GLN A 128 2.35 -1.75 10.22
C GLN A 128 2.14 -2.92 9.25
N SER A 129 2.16 -4.17 9.75
CA SER A 129 1.93 -5.35 8.93
C SER A 129 0.54 -5.35 8.30
N CYS A 130 -0.51 -5.05 9.10
CA CYS A 130 -1.88 -4.96 8.58
C CYS A 130 -2.02 -3.79 7.59
N ALA A 131 -1.43 -2.63 7.91
CA ALA A 131 -1.43 -1.47 7.03
C ALA A 131 -0.71 -1.73 5.69
N ALA A 132 0.35 -2.54 5.72
CA ALA A 132 1.08 -2.91 4.53
C ALA A 132 0.27 -3.85 3.63
N ALA A 133 -0.42 -4.83 4.22
CA ALA A 133 -1.29 -5.77 3.51
C ALA A 133 -2.49 -5.07 2.84
N LEU A 134 -3.10 -4.09 3.54
CA LEU A 134 -4.29 -3.37 3.06
C LEU A 134 -4.01 -2.18 2.14
N GLY A 135 -2.74 -1.85 1.88
CA GLY A 135 -2.44 -0.64 1.08
C GLY A 135 -2.73 0.68 1.80
N LEU A 136 -2.56 0.75 3.13
CA LEU A 136 -2.81 2.02 3.85
C LEU A 136 -1.66 3.03 3.68
N SER A 137 -0.46 2.58 3.29
CA SER A 137 0.67 3.45 2.93
C SER A 137 0.78 3.66 1.41
N ILE A 138 1.35 4.79 0.98
CA ILE A 138 1.59 5.09 -0.45
C ILE A 138 2.40 3.97 -1.10
N THR A 139 3.51 3.59 -0.46
CA THR A 139 4.38 2.51 -0.93
C THR A 139 3.64 1.18 -1.09
N SER A 140 2.76 0.85 -0.14
CA SER A 140 1.95 -0.37 -0.21
C SER A 140 0.91 -0.30 -1.33
N ARG A 141 0.23 0.85 -1.51
CA ARG A 141 -0.71 1.04 -2.63
C ARG A 141 -0.04 0.89 -3.97
N CYS A 142 1.14 1.48 -4.17
CA CYS A 142 1.88 1.37 -5.43
C CYS A 142 2.36 -0.06 -5.75
N ARG A 143 2.36 -0.97 -4.76
CA ARG A 143 2.63 -2.40 -4.96
C ARG A 143 1.38 -3.19 -5.31
N LEU A 144 0.24 -2.84 -4.71
CA LEU A 144 -1.04 -3.55 -4.87
C LEU A 144 -1.78 -3.09 -6.13
N VAL A 145 -1.83 -1.78 -6.35
CA VAL A 145 -2.38 -1.19 -7.55
C VAL A 145 -1.20 -0.88 -8.45
N VAL A 146 -1.18 -1.45 -9.64
CA VAL A 146 -0.28 -1.04 -10.71
C VAL A 146 -0.98 0.09 -11.47
N PRO A 147 -0.71 1.40 -11.21
CA PRO A 147 -1.17 2.46 -12.11
C PRO A 147 -0.86 2.11 -13.55
N GLU A 148 -1.88 2.18 -14.40
CA GLU A 148 -1.75 2.05 -15.83
C GLU A 148 -0.69 3.03 -16.33
N LEU A 149 0.25 2.55 -17.13
CA LEU A 149 1.18 3.44 -17.80
C LEU A 149 0.36 4.38 -18.69
N PRO A 150 0.66 5.69 -18.72
CA PRO A 150 0.15 6.54 -19.76
C PRO A 150 0.41 5.83 -21.09
N LYS A 151 -0.64 5.61 -21.88
CA LYS A 151 -0.48 5.09 -23.23
C LYS A 151 0.47 6.05 -23.92
N ASP A 152 1.61 5.53 -24.36
CA ASP A 152 2.59 6.33 -25.07
C ASP A 152 1.90 6.84 -26.34
N GLU A 153 1.56 8.12 -26.40
CA GLU A 153 0.92 8.71 -27.59
C GLU A 153 1.83 8.56 -28.83
N ALA A 154 3.11 8.25 -28.62
CA ALA A 154 4.06 7.89 -29.66
C ALA A 154 3.78 6.54 -30.36
N ASP A 155 2.87 5.70 -29.84
CA ASP A 155 2.47 4.45 -30.52
C ASP A 155 1.57 4.74 -31.75
N GLY A 156 1.01 5.96 -31.84
CA GLY A 156 0.26 6.47 -32.99
C GLY A 156 1.07 7.38 -33.93
N ASP A 157 2.30 7.77 -33.57
CA ASP A 157 3.11 8.69 -34.36
C ASP A 157 3.57 8.06 -35.70
N PRO A 158 3.36 8.73 -36.86
CA PRO A 158 3.73 8.19 -38.17
C PRO A 158 5.19 7.71 -38.26
N MET A 159 6.11 8.39 -37.56
CA MET A 159 7.53 8.03 -37.54
C MET A 159 7.76 6.68 -36.84
N SER A 160 7.07 6.41 -35.74
CA SER A 160 7.14 5.14 -35.00
C SER A 160 6.62 3.94 -35.79
N LYS A 161 5.63 4.14 -36.68
CA LYS A 161 5.17 3.11 -37.63
C LYS A 161 6.22 2.83 -38.71
N MET A 162 6.78 3.88 -39.31
CA MET A 162 7.81 3.73 -40.36
C MET A 162 9.07 3.03 -39.84
N LEU A 163 9.47 3.30 -38.59
CA LEU A 163 10.61 2.64 -37.96
C LEU A 163 10.37 1.14 -37.71
N ARG A 164 9.16 0.75 -37.27
CA ARG A 164 8.77 -0.67 -37.13
C ARG A 164 8.73 -1.39 -38.47
N GLU A 165 8.08 -0.81 -39.47
CA GLU A 165 8.04 -1.38 -40.82
C GLU A 165 9.43 -1.51 -41.46
N GLY A 166 10.31 -0.53 -41.23
CA GLY A 166 11.70 -0.57 -41.70
C GLY A 166 12.53 -1.67 -41.03
N MET A 167 12.29 -1.93 -39.75
CA MET A 167 12.94 -3.04 -39.01
C MET A 167 12.45 -4.40 -39.50
N GLU A 168 11.15 -4.57 -39.75
CA GLU A 168 10.56 -5.80 -40.27
C GLU A 168 11.03 -6.13 -41.69
N ARG A 169 11.21 -5.11 -42.55
CA ARG A 169 11.77 -5.29 -43.89
C ARG A 169 13.24 -5.74 -43.85
N ARG A 170 14.01 -5.28 -42.88
CA ARG A 170 15.42 -5.69 -42.68
C ARG A 170 15.57 -7.08 -42.10
N GLN A 171 14.58 -7.58 -41.35
CA GLN A 171 14.58 -8.95 -40.83
C GLN A 171 14.15 -10.00 -41.86
N LYS A 172 13.42 -9.58 -42.91
CA LYS A 172 12.91 -10.46 -43.98
C LYS A 172 13.80 -10.48 -45.24
N ALA A 173 14.88 -9.70 -45.26
CA ALA A 173 15.89 -9.66 -46.31
C ALA A 173 17.14 -10.41 -45.84
#